data_AF-A0A953ESK8-F1
#
_entry.id   AF-A0A953ESK8-F1
#
_cell.length_a   1.000
_cell.length_b   1.000
_cell.length_c   1.000
_cell.angle_alpha   90.00
_cell.angle_beta   90.00
_cell.angle_gamma   90.00
#
_symmetry.space_group_name_H-M   'P 1'
#
loop_
_entity.id
_entity.type
_entity.pdbx_description
1 polymer ?
#
loop_
_entity_poly.entity_id
_entity_poly.type
_entity_poly.pdbx_seq_one_letter_code
_entity_poly.pdbx_strand_id
1 'polypeptide(L)'
;RMQTDPVDPSMVGGYWADRLQRMLGRAVAERDLLPADRSIDVRFDEFMADDLATVARIYDLAGQPLDDRARAAHESYLASHQRERHGGLVYDLADFGLDADDLQSGFATYSARFLG
;
A
#
# COMPACT_ATOMS: atom_id res chain seq x y z
N ARG A 1 9.38 28.89 0.46
CA ARG A 1 10.41 29.00 -0.59
C ARG A 1 10.20 27.79 -1.49
N MET A 2 9.80 28.00 -2.75
CA MET A 2 9.55 26.90 -3.70
C MET A 2 10.90 26.46 -4.26
N GLN A 3 11.18 25.16 -4.28
CA GLN A 3 12.42 24.61 -4.83
C GLN A 3 12.37 24.75 -6.36
N THR A 4 13.40 25.37 -6.95
CA THR A 4 13.48 25.67 -8.40
C THR A 4 14.53 24.85 -9.13
N ASP A 5 15.24 23.96 -8.43
CA ASP A 5 16.25 23.11 -9.06
C ASP A 5 15.57 21.98 -9.86
N PRO A 6 16.07 21.70 -11.08
CA PRO A 6 15.54 20.60 -11.89
C PRO A 6 15.70 19.28 -11.14
N VAL A 7 14.60 18.53 -11.05
CA VAL A 7 14.57 17.20 -10.45
C VAL A 7 15.11 16.20 -11.46
N ASP A 8 16.02 15.33 -11.03
CA ASP A 8 16.47 14.16 -11.78
C ASP A 8 15.53 12.97 -11.48
N PRO A 9 14.66 12.56 -12.43
CA PRO A 9 13.70 11.48 -12.20
C PRO A 9 14.39 10.13 -12.00
N SER A 10 15.55 9.89 -12.62
CA SER A 10 16.29 8.64 -12.50
C SER A 10 16.90 8.49 -11.11
N MET A 11 17.46 9.57 -10.57
CA MET A 11 17.93 9.60 -9.18
C MET A 11 16.78 9.35 -8.20
N VAL A 12 15.63 10.00 -8.41
CA VAL A 12 14.44 9.80 -7.57
C VAL A 12 13.91 8.36 -7.67
N GLY A 13 13.86 7.79 -8.87
CA GLY A 13 13.45 6.42 -9.12
C GLY A 13 14.33 5.42 -8.37
N GLY A 14 15.64 5.48 -8.59
CA GLY A 14 16.61 4.60 -7.93
C GLY A 14 16.55 4.72 -6.40
N TYR A 15 16.43 5.94 -5.88
CA TYR A 15 16.26 6.19 -4.45
C TYR A 15 15.02 5.49 -3.87
N TRP A 16 13.86 5.61 -4.53
CA TRP A 16 12.63 5.01 -4.04
C TRP A 16 12.62 3.49 -4.19
N ALA A 17 13.14 2.94 -5.29
CA ALA A 17 13.28 1.50 -5.48
C ALA A 17 14.10 0.87 -4.35
N ASP A 18 15.31 1.39 -4.12
CA ASP A 18 16.22 0.94 -3.08
C ASP A 18 15.61 1.08 -1.66
N ARG A 19 14.95 2.22 -1.39
CA ARG A 19 14.27 2.45 -0.11
C ARG A 19 13.14 1.45 0.13
N LEU A 20 12.28 1.23 -0.87
CA LEU A 20 11.14 0.33 -0.76
C LEU A 20 11.59 -1.13 -0.61
N GLN A 21 12.61 -1.57 -1.36
CA GLN A 21 13.17 -2.91 -1.23
C GLN A 21 13.68 -3.17 0.20
N ARG A 22 14.41 -2.23 0.79
CA ARG A 22 14.86 -2.36 2.19
C ARG A 22 13.70 -2.37 3.19
N MET A 23 12.73 -1.46 3.03
CA MET A 23 11.61 -1.35 3.97
C MET A 23 10.73 -2.60 3.95
N LEU A 24 10.32 -3.05 2.76
CA LEU A 24 9.48 -4.23 2.59
C LEU A 24 10.26 -5.52 2.90
N GLY A 25 11.54 -5.59 2.54
CA GLY A 25 12.40 -6.73 2.88
C GLY A 25 12.53 -6.92 4.40
N ARG A 26 12.73 -5.83 5.16
CA ARG A 26 12.70 -5.87 6.63
C ARG A 26 11.33 -6.26 7.17
N ALA A 27 10.25 -5.70 6.62
CA ALA A 27 8.90 -6.06 7.03
C ALA A 27 8.62 -7.56 6.88
N VAL A 28 9.09 -8.19 5.79
CA VAL A 28 8.99 -9.64 5.61
C VAL A 28 9.85 -10.40 6.61
N ALA A 29 11.13 -10.02 6.76
CA ALA A 29 12.07 -10.71 7.64
C ALA A 29 11.67 -10.68 9.11
N GLU A 30 11.03 -9.59 9.54
CA GLU A 30 10.60 -9.36 10.91
C GLU A 30 9.10 -9.67 11.11
N ARG A 31 8.39 -10.14 10.07
CA ARG A 31 6.92 -10.29 10.08
C ARG A 31 6.42 -11.17 11.22
N ASP A 32 7.16 -12.23 11.51
CA ASP A 32 6.76 -13.25 12.49
C ASP A 32 7.20 -12.89 13.93
N LEU A 33 7.86 -11.74 14.13
CA LEU A 33 8.03 -11.16 15.46
C LEU A 33 6.70 -10.66 16.05
N LEU A 34 5.73 -10.35 15.18
CA LEU A 34 4.36 -10.01 15.57
C LEU A 34 3.48 -11.27 15.49
N PRO A 35 2.80 -11.65 16.58
CA PRO A 35 1.82 -12.72 16.54
C PRO A 35 0.75 -12.51 15.46
N ALA A 36 0.32 -13.60 14.83
CA ALA A 36 -0.67 -13.56 13.75
C ALA A 36 -2.03 -13.03 14.22
N ASP A 37 -2.38 -13.22 15.49
CA ASP A 37 -3.58 -12.68 16.14
C ASP A 37 -3.45 -11.21 16.55
N ARG A 38 -2.33 -10.55 16.21
CA ARG A 38 -2.07 -9.14 16.52
C ARG A 38 -1.70 -8.31 15.30
N SER A 39 -1.84 -8.87 14.10
CA SER A 39 -1.46 -8.22 12.85
C SER A 39 -2.37 -8.68 11.72
N ILE A 40 -2.69 -7.77 10.80
CA ILE A 40 -3.45 -8.07 9.58
C ILE A 40 -2.74 -7.43 8.40
N ASP A 41 -2.66 -8.20 7.31
CA ASP A 41 -2.18 -7.73 6.02
C ASP A 41 -3.41 -7.46 5.14
N VAL A 42 -3.52 -6.25 4.62
CA VAL A 42 -4.66 -5.81 3.80
C VAL A 42 -4.17 -5.59 2.39
N ARG A 43 -4.67 -6.40 1.44
CA ARG A 43 -4.37 -6.19 0.03
C ARG A 43 -5.21 -5.04 -0.51
N PHE A 44 -4.60 -4.24 -1.38
CA PHE A 44 -5.25 -3.07 -1.94
C PHE A 44 -6.45 -3.45 -2.83
N ASP A 45 -6.34 -4.51 -3.63
CA ASP A 45 -7.43 -5.02 -4.46
C ASP A 45 -8.63 -5.49 -3.63
N GLU A 46 -8.38 -6.26 -2.56
CA GLU A 46 -9.42 -6.68 -1.60
C GLU A 46 -10.11 -5.49 -0.94
N PHE A 47 -9.32 -4.51 -0.46
CA PHE A 47 -9.84 -3.30 0.15
C PHE A 47 -10.67 -2.46 -0.83
N MET A 48 -10.26 -2.40 -2.10
CA MET A 48 -11.01 -1.66 -3.11
C MET A 48 -12.30 -2.38 -3.53
N ALA A 49 -12.34 -3.71 -3.44
CA ALA A 49 -13.53 -4.50 -3.73
C ALA A 49 -14.59 -4.37 -2.61
N ASP A 50 -14.16 -4.39 -1.35
CA ASP A 50 -15.04 -4.22 -0.18
C ASP A 50 -14.28 -3.65 1.02
N ASP A 51 -14.32 -2.33 1.17
CA ASP A 51 -13.62 -1.66 2.27
C ASP A 51 -14.31 -1.85 3.62
N LEU A 52 -15.64 -1.98 3.66
CA LEU A 52 -16.38 -2.17 4.91
C LEU A 52 -16.11 -3.56 5.50
N ALA A 53 -16.03 -4.61 4.66
CA ALA A 53 -15.61 -5.93 5.11
C ALA A 53 -14.17 -5.92 5.64
N THR A 54 -13.27 -5.15 5.02
CA THR A 54 -11.90 -4.98 5.51
C THR A 54 -11.87 -4.26 6.85
N VAL A 55 -12.65 -3.19 7.01
CA VAL A 55 -12.77 -2.46 8.28
C VAL A 55 -13.32 -3.39 9.38
N ALA A 56 -14.33 -4.20 9.09
CA ALA A 56 -14.87 -5.15 10.05
C ALA A 56 -13.80 -6.13 10.56
N ARG A 57 -12.96 -6.68 9.66
CA ARG A 57 -11.83 -7.55 10.04
C ARG A 57 -10.83 -6.85 10.97
N ILE A 58 -10.57 -5.56 10.76
CA ILE A 58 -9.68 -4.77 11.61
C ILE A 58 -10.29 -4.59 13.01
N TYR A 59 -11.59 -4.28 13.10
CA TYR A 59 -12.32 -4.16 14.36
C TYR A 59 -12.32 -5.48 15.15
N ASP A 60 -12.56 -6.60 14.46
CA ASP A 60 -12.54 -7.93 15.07
C ASP A 60 -11.15 -8.26 15.63
N LEU A 61 -10.07 -8.00 14.88
CA LEU A 61 -8.69 -8.17 15.35
C LEU A 61 -8.39 -7.29 16.58
N ALA A 62 -8.90 -6.06 16.59
CA ALA A 62 -8.74 -5.14 17.70
C ALA A 62 -9.60 -5.49 18.93
N GLY A 63 -10.50 -6.47 18.83
CA GLY A 63 -11.47 -6.80 19.87
C GLY A 63 -12.48 -5.68 20.14
N GLN A 64 -12.80 -4.88 19.11
CA GLN A 64 -13.71 -3.75 19.23
C GLN A 64 -14.97 -3.99 18.40
N PRO A 65 -16.16 -3.61 18.91
CA PRO A 65 -17.37 -3.69 18.10
C PRO A 65 -17.35 -2.61 17.01
N LEU A 66 -17.57 -3.02 15.76
CA LEU A 66 -17.97 -2.10 14.71
C LEU A 66 -19.45 -1.76 14.94
N ASP A 67 -19.71 -0.66 15.64
CA ASP A 67 -21.08 -0.22 15.96
C ASP A 67 -21.72 0.56 14.81
N ASP A 68 -23.02 0.85 14.95
CA ASP A 68 -23.79 1.52 13.90
C ASP A 68 -23.31 2.94 13.62
N ARG A 69 -22.74 3.60 14.65
CA ARG A 69 -22.15 4.93 14.49
C ARG A 69 -20.91 4.87 13.60
N ALA A 70 -20.02 3.91 13.83
CA ALA A 70 -18.81 3.71 13.05
C ALA A 70 -19.14 3.31 11.61
N ARG A 71 -20.12 2.41 11.41
CA ARG A 71 -20.62 2.05 10.07
C ARG A 71 -21.15 3.26 9.31
N ALA A 72 -22.03 4.04 9.93
CA ALA A 72 -22.62 5.22 9.30
C ALA A 72 -21.55 6.28 8.95
N ALA A 73 -20.53 6.45 9.80
CA ALA A 73 -19.41 7.34 9.52
C ALA A 73 -18.58 6.88 8.30
N HIS A 74 -18.32 5.57 8.20
CA HIS A 74 -17.62 4.98 7.05
C HIS A 74 -18.41 5.18 5.75
N GLU A 75 -19.69 4.84 5.74
CA GLU A 75 -20.58 5.02 4.57
C GLU A 75 -20.67 6.49 4.14
N SER A 76 -20.82 7.41 5.10
CA SER A 76 -20.88 8.85 4.82
C SER A 76 -19.57 9.37 4.21
N TYR A 77 -18.41 8.86 4.63
CA TYR A 77 -17.13 9.25 4.06
C TYR A 77 -17.02 8.80 2.60
N LEU A 78 -17.41 7.56 2.29
CA LEU A 78 -17.35 7.03 0.92
C LEU A 78 -18.29 7.76 -0.03
N ALA A 79 -19.51 8.08 0.43
CA ALA A 79 -20.46 8.84 -0.35
C ALA A 79 -19.93 10.24 -0.75
N SER A 80 -19.07 10.84 0.09
CA SER A 80 -18.50 12.17 -0.15
C SER A 80 -17.13 12.17 -0.83
N HIS A 81 -16.44 11.02 -0.90
CA HIS A 81 -15.06 10.90 -1.39
C HIS A 81 -14.94 9.84 -2.50
N GLN A 82 -15.70 9.99 -3.58
CA GLN A 82 -15.57 9.13 -4.77
C GLN A 82 -14.12 9.18 -5.30
N ARG A 83 -13.47 8.01 -5.29
CA ARG A 83 -12.01 7.86 -5.49
C ARG A 83 -11.56 8.08 -6.95
N GLU A 84 -12.47 8.02 -7.92
CA GLU A 84 -12.17 8.13 -9.36
C GLU A 84 -12.00 9.59 -9.87
N ARG A 85 -11.75 10.56 -8.98
CA ARG A 85 -11.76 11.99 -9.35
C ARG A 85 -10.55 12.44 -10.17
N HIS A 86 -9.55 11.59 -10.37
CA HIS A 86 -8.31 11.91 -11.06
C HIS A 86 -8.01 10.80 -12.09
N GLY A 87 -8.12 11.13 -13.38
CA GLY A 87 -7.99 10.18 -14.49
C GLY A 87 -6.68 9.38 -14.52
N GLY A 88 -6.63 8.37 -15.38
CA GLY A 88 -5.49 7.46 -15.48
C GLY A 88 -4.21 8.16 -15.93
N LEU A 89 -3.18 8.12 -15.09
CA LEU A 89 -1.80 8.43 -15.46
C LEU A 89 -1.20 7.17 -16.08
N VAL A 90 -0.62 7.30 -17.27
CA VAL A 90 0.23 6.24 -17.85
C VAL A 90 1.61 6.40 -17.20
N TYR A 91 2.03 5.39 -16.44
CA TYR A 91 3.35 5.35 -15.82
C TYR A 91 4.27 4.46 -16.65
N ASP A 92 5.47 4.94 -16.98
CA ASP A 92 6.56 4.15 -17.53
C ASP A 92 7.72 4.14 -16.53
N LEU A 93 8.24 2.95 -16.20
CA LEU A 93 9.39 2.79 -15.31
C LEU A 93 10.67 3.38 -15.92
N ALA A 94 10.77 3.38 -17.26
CA ALA A 94 11.92 3.92 -17.99
C ALA A 94 12.07 5.43 -17.77
N ASP A 95 10.97 6.17 -17.55
CA ASP A 95 11.00 7.61 -17.22
C ASP A 95 11.74 7.89 -15.91
N PHE A 96 11.86 6.88 -15.04
CA PHE A 96 12.55 6.93 -13.75
C PHE A 96 13.86 6.14 -13.77
N GLY A 97 14.36 5.74 -14.94
CA GLY A 97 15.57 4.93 -15.07
C GLY A 97 15.48 3.57 -14.37
N LEU A 98 14.28 3.02 -14.23
CA LEU A 98 14.02 1.73 -13.58
C LEU A 98 13.73 0.65 -14.63
N ASP A 99 14.23 -0.55 -14.37
CA ASP A 99 13.95 -1.75 -15.15
C ASP A 99 12.93 -2.64 -14.40
N ALA A 100 11.96 -3.17 -15.15
CA ALA A 100 10.88 -3.95 -14.57
C ALA A 100 11.35 -5.29 -14.01
N ASP A 101 12.30 -5.97 -14.67
CA ASP A 101 12.81 -7.27 -14.25
C ASP A 101 13.66 -7.12 -12.98
N ASP A 102 14.47 -6.06 -12.91
CA ASP A 102 15.24 -5.72 -11.70
C ASP A 102 14.32 -5.45 -10.50
N LEU A 103 13.24 -4.69 -10.69
CA LEU A 103 12.26 -4.45 -9.64
C LEU A 103 11.53 -5.74 -9.22
N GLN A 104 11.09 -6.54 -10.19
CA GLN A 104 10.41 -7.81 -9.92
C GLN A 104 11.30 -8.75 -9.11
N SER A 105 12.58 -8.87 -9.48
CA SER A 105 13.57 -9.67 -8.76
C SER A 105 13.79 -9.12 -7.33
N GLY A 106 13.96 -7.80 -7.19
CA GLY A 106 14.18 -7.16 -5.89
C GLY A 106 12.98 -7.25 -4.93
N PHE A 107 11.75 -7.35 -5.44
CA PHE A 107 10.53 -7.51 -4.65
C PHE A 107 10.00 -8.96 -4.58
N ALA A 108 10.73 -9.94 -5.12
CA ALA A 108 10.28 -11.33 -5.21
C ALA A 108 9.91 -11.90 -3.83
N THR A 109 10.74 -11.67 -2.80
CA THR A 109 10.49 -12.15 -1.44
C THR A 109 9.22 -11.57 -0.83
N TYR A 110 8.95 -10.28 -1.07
CA TYR A 110 7.73 -9.63 -0.60
C TYR A 110 6.50 -10.18 -1.33
N SER A 111 6.59 -10.29 -2.64
CA SER A 111 5.50 -10.78 -3.49
C SER A 111 5.14 -12.23 -3.14
N ALA A 112 6.13 -13.11 -2.98
CA ALA A 112 5.90 -14.49 -2.57
C ALA A 112 5.23 -14.61 -1.19
N ARG A 113 5.52 -13.68 -0.26
CA ARG A 113 4.95 -13.71 1.10
C ARG A 113 3.50 -13.23 1.16
N PHE A 114 3.15 -12.21 0.38
CA PHE A 114 1.88 -11.47 0.54
C PHE A 114 0.98 -11.46 -0.70
N LEU A 115 1.53 -11.67 -1.89
CA LEU A 115 0.80 -11.54 -3.15
C LEU A 115 0.49 -12.88 -3.83
N GLY A 116 1.29 -13.92 -3.56
CA GLY A 116 1.12 -15.27 -4.11
C GLY A 116 1.77 -15.41 -5.47
#